data_AF-M6YBN0-F1
#
_entry.id   AF-M6YBN0-F1
#
_cell.length_a   1.000
_cell.length_b   1.000
_cell.length_c   1.000
_cell.angle_alpha   90.00
_cell.angle_beta   90.00
_cell.angle_gamma   90.00
#
_symmetry.space_group_name_H-M   'P 1'
#
loop_
_entity.id
_entity.type
_entity.pdbx_description
1 polymer ?
#
loop_
_entity_poly.entity_id
_entity_poly.type
_entity_poly.pdbx_seq_one_letter_code
_entity_poly.pdbx_strand_id
1 'polypeptide(L)'
;MRKLWIATLWIILGLFVYGCEEINTGDPVSAYLYWSGDSSLPKDLVAIHGKYWESPHITHEHILFLEIKAPLLWRKEFKELNQLKEVKKKSSKSEYFDWKDSEAPDWFNPPKYFKVFIPKNEYTRGSVYFENPVDGHMFLYDIHL
;
A
#
# COMPACT_ATOMS: atom_id res chain seq x y z
N MET A 1 42.58 27.19 13.03
CA MET A 1 42.11 25.89 12.48
C MET A 1 41.08 25.16 13.36
N ARG A 2 41.08 25.28 14.71
CA ARG A 2 40.13 24.55 15.60
C ARG A 2 38.63 24.90 15.48
N LYS A 3 38.29 26.14 15.08
CA LYS A 3 36.89 26.61 14.98
C LYS A 3 36.16 26.12 13.71
N LEU A 4 36.90 25.79 12.65
CA LEU A 4 36.32 25.37 11.37
C LEU A 4 35.68 23.97 11.49
N TRP A 5 36.34 23.06 12.21
CA TRP A 5 35.90 21.68 12.41
C TRP A 5 34.61 21.57 13.22
N ILE A 6 34.41 22.47 14.19
CA ILE A 6 33.18 22.53 14.99
C ILE A 6 32.02 22.93 14.08
N ALA A 7 32.19 23.94 13.22
CA ALA A 7 31.17 24.36 12.27
C ALA A 7 30.83 23.25 11.26
N THR A 8 31.83 22.51 10.74
CA THR A 8 31.57 21.37 9.85
C THR A 8 30.81 20.25 10.55
N LEU A 9 31.10 19.99 11.83
CA LEU A 9 30.40 18.97 12.61
C LEU A 9 28.92 19.32 12.83
N TRP A 10 28.60 20.60 13.08
CA TRP A 10 27.21 21.08 13.20
C TRP A 10 26.45 21.02 11.86
N ILE A 11 27.13 21.30 10.74
CA ILE A 11 26.53 21.20 9.40
C ILE A 11 26.23 19.73 9.05
N ILE A 12 27.15 18.81 9.34
CA ILE A 12 26.94 17.37 9.12
C ILE A 12 25.82 16.84 10.04
N LEU A 13 25.77 17.26 11.30
CA LEU A 13 24.72 16.86 12.24
C LEU A 13 23.33 17.37 11.83
N GLY A 14 23.26 18.58 11.24
CA GLY A 14 22.02 19.14 10.71
C GLY A 14 21.45 18.39 9.49
N LEU A 15 22.30 17.70 8.71
CA LEU A 15 21.87 16.94 7.53
C LEU A 15 21.19 15.59 7.87
N PHE A 16 21.35 15.08 9.10
CA PHE A 16 20.75 13.80 9.53
C PHE A 16 19.32 13.93 10.09
N VAL A 17 18.76 15.14 10.21
CA VAL A 17 17.47 15.37 10.87
C VAL A 17 16.32 15.68 9.89
N TYR A 18 16.60 15.74 8.58
CA TYR A 18 15.61 16.03 7.54
C TYR A 18 15.21 14.74 6.81
N GLY A 19 14.29 13.97 7.37
CA GLY A 19 13.76 12.81 6.65
C GLY A 19 12.71 12.00 7.41
N CYS A 20 12.01 12.61 8.36
CA CYS A 20 11.19 11.86 9.31
C CYS A 20 9.86 12.58 9.57
N GLU A 21 8.97 12.65 8.58
CA GLU A 21 7.58 13.01 8.83
C GLU A 21 6.70 11.80 8.52
N GLU A 22 5.84 11.45 9.48
CA GLU A 22 4.86 10.39 9.30
C GLU A 22 3.87 10.83 8.22
N ILE A 23 3.57 9.95 7.27
CA ILE A 23 2.48 10.17 6.35
C ILE A 23 1.26 9.44 6.89
N ASN A 24 0.15 10.15 7.05
CA ASN A 24 -1.11 9.57 7.47
C ASN A 24 -2.26 10.28 6.76
N THR A 25 -2.94 9.58 5.84
CA THR A 25 -4.01 10.18 5.04
C THR A 25 -5.19 9.24 4.86
N GLY A 26 -6.39 9.83 4.91
CA GLY A 26 -7.65 9.19 4.51
C GLY A 26 -8.16 9.66 3.15
N ASP A 27 -7.43 10.52 2.44
CA ASP A 27 -7.81 10.94 1.08
C ASP A 27 -7.48 9.80 0.08
N PRO A 28 -8.45 9.34 -0.72
CA PRO A 28 -8.24 8.20 -1.62
C PRO A 28 -7.16 8.43 -2.67
N VAL A 29 -7.05 9.66 -3.19
CA VAL A 29 -6.08 10.00 -4.23
C VAL A 29 -4.70 10.10 -3.61
N SER A 30 -4.54 10.81 -2.50
CA SER A 30 -3.28 10.88 -1.77
C SER A 30 -2.79 9.49 -1.35
N ALA A 31 -3.67 8.64 -0.81
CA ALA A 31 -3.31 7.27 -0.42
C ALA A 31 -2.75 6.47 -1.60
N TYR A 32 -3.37 6.57 -2.79
CA TYR A 32 -2.84 5.96 -4.01
C TYR A 32 -1.47 6.53 -4.37
N LEU A 33 -1.30 7.86 -4.36
CA LEU A 33 -0.07 8.51 -4.80
C LEU A 33 1.12 8.20 -3.89
N TYR A 34 0.93 8.22 -2.58
CA TYR A 34 1.98 7.85 -1.63
C TYR A 34 2.40 6.40 -1.81
N TRP A 35 1.44 5.49 -1.90
CA TRP A 35 1.72 4.06 -2.08
C TRP A 35 2.38 3.74 -3.44
N SER A 36 1.88 4.30 -4.53
CA SER A 36 2.37 4.01 -5.89
C SER A 36 3.68 4.72 -6.22
N GLY A 37 3.96 5.84 -5.56
CA GLY A 37 5.02 6.77 -5.96
C GLY A 37 4.70 7.52 -7.27
N ASP A 38 3.48 7.41 -7.78
CA ASP A 38 3.06 8.12 -8.99
C ASP A 38 2.91 9.62 -8.72
N SER A 39 3.12 10.43 -9.76
CA SER A 39 2.90 11.89 -9.70
C SER A 39 1.43 12.29 -9.85
N SER A 40 0.59 11.40 -10.37
CA SER A 40 -0.84 11.65 -10.60
C SER A 40 -1.62 10.35 -10.74
N LEU A 41 -2.90 10.35 -10.37
CA LEU A 41 -3.79 9.21 -10.57
C LEU A 41 -4.00 8.94 -12.07
N PRO A 42 -3.84 7.70 -12.56
CA PRO A 42 -4.18 7.35 -13.94
C PRO A 42 -5.61 7.76 -14.29
N LYS A 43 -5.82 8.34 -15.48
CA LYS A 43 -7.11 8.95 -15.87
C LYS A 43 -8.30 7.98 -15.88
N ASP A 44 -8.02 6.70 -16.09
CA ASP A 44 -8.99 5.61 -16.19
C ASP A 44 -9.10 4.80 -14.89
N LEU A 45 -8.37 5.19 -13.84
CA LEU A 45 -8.45 4.63 -12.50
C LEU A 45 -9.29 5.57 -11.61
N VAL A 46 -10.18 4.99 -10.82
CA VAL A 46 -10.98 5.74 -9.85
C VAL A 46 -10.61 5.26 -8.44
N ALA A 47 -10.08 6.16 -7.62
CA ALA A 47 -9.89 5.92 -6.19
C ALA A 47 -11.21 6.23 -5.45
N ILE A 48 -11.76 5.24 -4.76
CA ILE A 48 -13.07 5.30 -4.09
C ILE A 48 -12.87 5.63 -2.60
N HIS A 49 -12.04 4.84 -1.93
CA HIS A 49 -11.64 5.05 -0.54
C HIS A 49 -10.14 4.79 -0.38
N GLY A 50 -9.51 5.46 0.58
CA GLY A 50 -8.10 5.23 0.92
C GLY A 50 -7.81 5.50 2.38
N LYS A 51 -6.87 4.73 2.93
CA LYS A 51 -6.19 4.99 4.19
C LYS A 51 -4.75 4.54 4.01
N TYR A 52 -3.82 5.46 4.21
CA TYR A 52 -2.40 5.19 4.07
C TYR A 52 -1.66 5.73 5.29
N TRP A 53 -0.77 4.89 5.83
CA TRP A 53 0.18 5.27 6.86
C TRP A 53 1.58 4.85 6.42
N GLU A 54 2.57 5.72 6.59
CA GLU A 54 3.99 5.44 6.36
C GLU A 54 4.82 5.97 7.53
N SER A 55 5.77 5.16 7.99
CA SER A 55 6.62 5.51 9.11
C SER A 55 7.59 6.63 8.75
N PRO A 56 7.94 7.50 9.72
CA PRO A 56 8.95 8.54 9.52
C PRO A 56 10.38 7.98 9.51
N HIS A 57 10.58 6.68 9.26
CA HIS A 57 11.88 6.02 9.34
C HIS A 57 12.42 5.64 7.96
N ILE A 58 13.74 5.47 7.85
CA ILE A 58 14.44 5.09 6.61
C ILE A 58 13.93 3.74 6.04
N THR A 59 13.33 2.90 6.88
CA THR A 59 12.84 1.57 6.51
C THR A 59 11.57 1.60 5.64
N HIS A 60 10.94 2.76 5.38
CA HIS A 60 9.75 2.91 4.53
C HIS A 60 8.65 1.89 4.87
N GLU A 61 8.37 1.73 6.16
CA GLU A 61 7.30 0.86 6.63
C GLU A 61 5.96 1.52 6.33
N HIS A 62 5.01 0.77 5.78
CA HIS A 62 3.70 1.31 5.41
C HIS A 62 2.56 0.33 5.59
N ILE A 63 1.36 0.89 5.75
CA ILE A 63 0.09 0.17 5.74
C ILE A 63 -0.87 0.92 4.80
N LEU A 64 -1.42 0.20 3.83
CA LEU A 64 -2.41 0.70 2.89
C LEU A 64 -3.70 -0.09 3.00
N PHE A 65 -4.81 0.64 3.05
CA PHE A 65 -6.12 0.17 2.62
C PHE A 65 -6.57 1.04 1.45
N LEU A 66 -6.91 0.45 0.32
CA LEU A 66 -7.36 1.18 -0.86
C LEU A 66 -8.52 0.47 -1.53
N GLU A 67 -9.54 1.21 -1.93
CA GLU A 67 -10.63 0.74 -2.77
C GLU A 67 -10.58 1.50 -4.09
N ILE A 68 -10.44 0.77 -5.20
CA ILE A 68 -10.32 1.36 -6.53
C ILE A 68 -11.22 0.67 -7.54
N LYS A 69 -11.51 1.38 -8.63
CA LYS A 69 -11.98 0.78 -9.88
C LYS A 69 -10.90 0.95 -10.93
N ALA A 70 -10.38 -0.17 -11.43
CA ALA A 70 -9.24 -0.21 -12.33
C ALA A 70 -9.56 -0.86 -13.68
N PRO A 71 -9.04 -0.31 -14.79
CA PRO A 71 -9.21 -0.86 -16.12
C PRO A 71 -8.49 -2.21 -16.26
N LEU A 72 -8.90 -3.04 -17.21
CA LEU A 72 -8.35 -4.39 -17.38
C LEU A 72 -6.83 -4.39 -17.61
N LEU A 73 -6.31 -3.42 -18.35
CA LEU A 73 -4.88 -3.32 -18.65
C LEU A 73 -4.07 -3.10 -17.37
N TRP A 74 -4.42 -2.06 -16.61
CA TRP A 74 -3.80 -1.75 -15.32
C TRP A 74 -3.85 -2.96 -14.37
N ARG A 75 -4.98 -3.66 -14.29
CA ARG A 75 -5.10 -4.86 -13.44
C ARG A 75 -4.15 -5.98 -13.83
N LYS A 76 -3.93 -6.18 -15.14
CA LYS A 76 -2.99 -7.20 -15.64
C LYS A 76 -1.56 -6.84 -15.28
N GLU A 77 -1.18 -5.60 -15.56
CA GLU A 77 0.16 -5.07 -15.25
C GLU A 77 0.43 -5.11 -13.75
N PHE A 78 -0.52 -4.65 -12.93
CA PHE A 78 -0.44 -4.72 -11.47
C PHE A 78 -0.15 -6.13 -10.97
N LYS A 79 -0.87 -7.14 -11.49
CA LYS A 79 -0.64 -8.54 -11.13
C LYS A 79 0.72 -9.08 -11.57
N GLU A 80 1.19 -8.65 -12.73
CA GLU A 80 2.48 -9.09 -13.28
C GLU A 80 3.65 -8.49 -12.50
N LEU A 81 3.65 -7.16 -12.31
CA LEU A 81 4.69 -6.42 -11.61
C LEU A 81 4.83 -6.88 -10.15
N ASN A 82 3.71 -7.11 -9.46
CA ASN A 82 3.70 -7.58 -8.07
C ASN A 82 3.79 -9.11 -7.95
N GLN A 83 3.97 -9.83 -9.07
CA GLN A 83 4.09 -11.28 -9.12
C GLN A 83 2.97 -12.01 -8.38
N LEU A 84 1.72 -11.54 -8.55
CA LEU A 84 0.58 -12.02 -7.79
C LEU A 84 0.15 -13.44 -8.22
N LYS A 85 -0.31 -14.24 -7.26
CA LYS A 85 -0.92 -15.55 -7.49
C LYS A 85 -2.36 -15.57 -6.96
N GLU A 86 -3.28 -16.13 -7.75
CA GLU A 86 -4.67 -16.31 -7.33
C GLU A 86 -4.76 -17.42 -6.27
N VAL A 87 -5.39 -17.11 -5.13
CA VAL A 87 -5.67 -18.07 -4.07
C VAL A 87 -6.99 -18.77 -4.38
N LYS A 88 -6.92 -20.06 -4.74
CA LYS A 88 -8.13 -20.88 -4.90
C LYS A 88 -8.70 -21.21 -3.52
N LYS A 89 -9.91 -20.73 -3.20
CA LYS A 89 -10.66 -21.12 -1.99
C LYS A 89 -10.83 -22.64 -1.96
N LYS A 90 -10.01 -23.35 -1.18
CA LYS A 90 -10.18 -24.79 -0.95
C LYS A 90 -11.04 -25.12 0.28
N SER A 91 -11.27 -24.16 1.18
CA SER A 91 -12.13 -24.35 2.35
C SER A 91 -12.56 -23.01 2.94
N SER A 92 -13.66 -23.01 3.68
CA SER A 92 -14.37 -21.86 4.25
C SER A 92 -13.61 -21.07 5.33
N LYS A 93 -12.35 -21.41 5.61
CA LYS A 93 -11.44 -20.69 6.49
C LYS A 93 -10.15 -20.39 5.73
N SER A 94 -10.10 -19.23 5.07
CA SER A 94 -8.84 -18.71 4.55
C SER A 94 -8.42 -17.58 5.48
N GLU A 95 -7.24 -17.73 6.07
CA GLU A 95 -6.53 -16.74 6.90
C GLU A 95 -6.52 -15.33 6.27
N TYR A 96 -6.59 -15.22 4.94
CA TYR A 96 -6.64 -13.94 4.21
C TYR A 96 -7.96 -13.16 4.35
N PHE A 97 -9.00 -13.73 4.99
CA PHE A 97 -10.32 -13.09 5.13
C PHE A 97 -10.58 -12.55 6.55
N ASP A 98 -9.63 -12.69 7.48
CA ASP A 98 -9.79 -12.29 8.88
C ASP A 98 -9.03 -10.99 9.19
N TRP A 99 -9.23 -9.96 8.35
CA TRP A 99 -8.66 -8.62 8.52
C TRP A 99 -9.40 -7.80 9.60
N LYS A 100 -10.46 -8.36 10.20
CA LYS A 100 -11.35 -7.67 11.15
C LYS A 100 -10.76 -7.42 12.53
N ASP A 101 -9.58 -7.96 12.82
CA ASP A 101 -8.90 -7.70 14.08
C ASP A 101 -8.06 -6.39 13.98
N SER A 102 -8.80 -5.28 14.03
CA SER A 102 -8.52 -4.02 14.75
C SER A 102 -8.08 -2.73 14.01
N GLU A 103 -7.50 -2.75 12.80
CA GLU A 103 -7.04 -1.48 12.17
C GLU A 103 -7.64 -1.12 10.81
N ALA A 104 -8.33 -2.07 10.19
CA ALA A 104 -8.98 -1.85 8.91
C ALA A 104 -10.18 -0.90 9.05
N PRO A 105 -10.36 0.05 8.12
CA PRO A 105 -11.53 0.90 8.09
C PRO A 105 -12.84 0.12 7.86
N ASP A 106 -13.95 0.61 8.41
CA ASP A 106 -15.28 -0.01 8.24
C ASP A 106 -15.69 -0.20 6.77
N TRP A 107 -15.21 0.68 5.89
CA TRP A 107 -15.49 0.62 4.45
C TRP A 107 -14.68 -0.46 3.71
N PHE A 108 -13.59 -0.98 4.29
CA PHE A 108 -12.72 -1.97 3.65
C PHE A 108 -13.34 -3.37 3.71
N ASN A 109 -14.47 -3.61 3.03
CA ASN A 109 -15.24 -4.84 3.16
C ASN A 109 -15.35 -5.61 1.83
N PRO A 110 -14.26 -6.27 1.37
CA PRO A 110 -14.24 -6.97 0.09
C PRO A 110 -15.29 -8.10 0.02
N PRO A 111 -16.16 -8.13 -1.00
CA PRO A 111 -17.16 -9.17 -1.13
C PRO A 111 -16.55 -10.58 -1.28
N LYS A 112 -17.21 -11.59 -0.67
CA LYS A 112 -16.71 -12.98 -0.64
C LYS A 112 -16.52 -13.62 -2.02
N TYR A 113 -17.17 -13.10 -3.05
CA TYR A 113 -17.07 -13.61 -4.42
C TYR A 113 -15.94 -12.97 -5.23
N PHE A 114 -15.25 -11.95 -4.69
CA PHE A 114 -14.06 -11.40 -5.32
C PHE A 114 -12.96 -12.46 -5.37
N LYS A 115 -12.17 -12.42 -6.44
CA LYS A 115 -10.95 -13.19 -6.53
C LYS A 115 -9.94 -12.63 -5.55
N VAL A 116 -9.13 -13.50 -4.95
CA VAL A 116 -8.09 -13.11 -3.99
C VAL A 116 -6.73 -13.41 -4.58
N PHE A 117 -5.84 -12.43 -4.46
CA PHE A 117 -4.48 -12.50 -4.92
C PHE A 117 -3.53 -12.16 -3.79
N ILE A 118 -2.44 -12.89 -3.71
CA ILE A 118 -1.34 -12.62 -2.78
C ILE A 118 -0.02 -12.58 -3.55
N PRO A 119 0.98 -11.83 -3.08
CA PRO A 119 2.33 -11.91 -3.63
C PRO A 119 2.86 -13.35 -3.61
N LYS A 120 3.67 -13.71 -4.62
CA LYS A 120 4.41 -14.98 -4.59
C LYS A 120 5.56 -14.97 -3.57
N ASN A 121 6.10 -13.78 -3.31
CA ASN A 121 7.28 -13.57 -2.49
C ASN A 121 6.95 -13.63 -0.99
N GLU A 122 7.87 -14.17 -0.18
CA GLU A 122 7.71 -14.28 1.27
C GLU A 122 8.05 -12.98 2.02
N TYR A 123 8.70 -12.00 1.37
CA TYR A 123 9.05 -10.71 2.00
C TYR A 123 7.88 -9.71 2.09
N THR A 124 6.82 -9.90 1.31
CA THR A 124 5.57 -9.11 1.39
C THR A 124 4.47 -9.90 2.08
N ARG A 125 4.84 -10.67 3.11
CA ARG A 125 3.93 -11.46 3.94
C ARG A 125 2.95 -10.50 4.63
N GLY A 126 1.72 -10.47 4.13
CA GLY A 126 0.63 -9.72 4.72
C GLY A 126 -0.24 -9.00 3.70
N SER A 127 0.31 -8.63 2.54
CA SER A 127 -0.46 -7.96 1.48
C SER A 127 -1.47 -8.92 0.83
N VAL A 128 -2.70 -8.43 0.65
CA VAL A 128 -3.81 -9.17 0.06
C VAL A 128 -4.61 -8.26 -0.86
N TYR A 129 -4.89 -8.73 -2.06
CA TYR A 129 -5.63 -7.97 -3.06
C TYR A 129 -6.89 -8.73 -3.49
N PHE A 130 -8.00 -8.01 -3.57
CA PHE A 130 -9.31 -8.53 -3.96
C PHE A 130 -9.73 -7.88 -5.27
N GLU A 131 -10.26 -8.67 -6.20
CA GLU A 131 -10.65 -8.18 -7.52
C GLU A 131 -11.98 -8.79 -7.97
N ASN A 132 -12.92 -7.95 -8.39
CA ASN A 132 -14.01 -8.36 -9.26
C ASN A 132 -13.54 -8.31 -10.72
N PRO A 133 -13.41 -9.46 -11.41
CA PRO A 133 -12.89 -9.48 -12.77
C PRO A 133 -13.82 -8.79 -13.78
N VAL A 134 -15.11 -8.66 -13.46
CA VAL A 134 -16.16 -8.18 -14.38
C VAL A 134 -16.14 -6.65 -14.50
N ASP A 135 -16.18 -5.93 -13.39
CA ASP A 135 -16.29 -4.46 -13.36
C ASP A 135 -14.98 -3.75 -12.99
N GLY A 136 -13.95 -4.50 -12.61
CA GLY A 136 -12.65 -3.96 -12.22
C GLY A 136 -12.61 -3.33 -10.84
N HIS A 137 -13.64 -3.56 -10.01
CA HIS A 137 -13.64 -3.13 -8.61
C HIS A 137 -12.64 -3.95 -7.81
N MET A 138 -11.81 -3.27 -7.01
CA MET A 138 -10.73 -3.88 -6.26
C MET A 138 -10.61 -3.30 -4.85
N PHE A 139 -10.18 -4.15 -3.92
CA PHE A 139 -9.70 -3.76 -2.60
C PHE A 139 -8.24 -4.19 -2.47
N LEU A 140 -7.37 -3.28 -2.05
CA LEU A 140 -5.96 -3.53 -1.86
C LEU A 140 -5.64 -3.32 -0.38
N TYR A 141 -5.15 -4.38 0.26
CA TYR A 141 -4.46 -4.28 1.54
C TYR A 141 -2.98 -4.55 1.28
N ASP A 142 -2.14 -3.57 1.59
CA ASP A 142 -0.69 -3.68 1.37
C ASP A 142 0.04 -3.30 2.65
N ILE A 143 1.04 -4.11 3.03
CA ILE A 143 1.81 -3.89 4.25
C ILE A 143 3.29 -4.20 4.01
N HIS A 144 4.14 -3.28 4.46
CA HIS A 144 5.58 -3.44 4.52
C HIS A 144 6.04 -3.01 5.92
N LEU A 145 6.70 -3.91 6.65
CA LEU A 145 7.23 -3.70 8.00
C LEU A 145 8.69 -4.16 8.06
#